data_AF-A0A354DM75-F1
#
_entry.id   AF-A0A354DM75-F1
#
_cell.length_a   1.000
_cell.length_b   1.000
_cell.length_c   1.000
_cell.angle_alpha   90.00
_cell.angle_beta   90.00
_cell.angle_gamma   90.00
#
_symmetry.space_group_name_H-M   'P 1'
#
loop_
_entity.id
_entity.type
_entity.pdbx_description
1 polymer ?
#
loop_
_entity_poly.entity_id
_entity_poly.type
_entity_poly.pdbx_seq_one_letter_code
_entity_poly.pdbx_strand_id
1 'polypeptide(L)'
;MVNRGSAPTWEALNGKWAVPGTNYGQEIVSIHQKVMEFKVEPGKDYMGHWAEKEITRVIQEGLMYGDDDGYFYPDRMLTRAELAAILCRLLDR
;
A
#
# COMPACT_ATOMS: atom_id res chain seq x y z
N MET A 1 -0.65 -35.39 20.31
CA MET A 1 0.31 -34.86 19.32
C MET A 1 -0.41 -34.81 17.98
N VAL A 2 -0.57 -33.62 17.39
CA VAL A 2 -1.09 -33.51 16.02
C VAL A 2 0.05 -33.84 15.05
N ASN A 3 -0.16 -34.85 14.21
CA ASN A 3 0.76 -35.18 13.12
C ASN A 3 0.74 -34.02 12.13
N ARG A 4 1.82 -33.23 12.05
CA ARG A 4 1.91 -32.07 11.16
C ARG A 4 2.10 -32.57 9.72
N GLY A 5 1.00 -32.85 9.05
CA GLY A 5 0.96 -33.12 7.61
C GLY A 5 0.57 -31.86 6.84
N SER A 6 1.15 -31.68 5.66
CA SER A 6 0.61 -30.80 4.63
C SER A 6 -0.79 -31.31 4.26
N ALA A 7 -1.78 -30.42 4.24
CA ALA A 7 -3.13 -30.73 3.80
C ALA A 7 -3.21 -30.47 2.28
N PRO A 8 -3.29 -31.50 1.42
CA PRO A 8 -3.34 -31.29 -0.02
C PRO A 8 -4.71 -30.80 -0.51
N THR A 9 -5.77 -30.92 0.29
CA THR A 9 -7.13 -30.48 -0.07
C THR A 9 -7.85 -29.75 1.07
N TRP A 10 -8.88 -28.97 0.72
CA TRP A 10 -9.71 -28.19 1.63
C TRP A 10 -10.44 -29.05 2.68
N GLU A 11 -10.96 -30.23 2.33
CA GLU A 11 -11.68 -31.07 3.29
C GLU A 11 -10.77 -31.55 4.43
N ALA A 12 -9.46 -31.70 4.18
CA ALA A 12 -8.48 -32.11 5.18
C ALA A 12 -8.22 -31.05 6.26
N LEU A 13 -8.58 -29.78 6.02
CA LEU A 13 -8.49 -28.68 6.99
C LEU A 13 -9.73 -28.55 7.87
N ASN A 14 -10.67 -29.51 7.79
CA ASN A 14 -11.85 -29.61 8.65
C ASN A 14 -12.75 -28.36 8.62
N GLY A 15 -12.65 -27.53 7.57
CA GLY A 15 -13.44 -26.30 7.37
C GLY A 15 -13.30 -25.23 8.45
N LYS A 16 -12.45 -25.42 9.48
CA LYS A 16 -12.38 -24.51 10.65
C LYS A 16 -11.42 -23.34 10.50
N TRP A 17 -10.53 -23.39 9.51
CA TRP A 17 -9.42 -22.44 9.35
C TRP A 17 -9.27 -21.87 7.94
N ALA A 18 -10.16 -22.24 7.03
CA ALA A 18 -10.01 -21.90 5.63
C ALA A 18 -11.25 -21.14 5.17
N VAL A 19 -11.06 -20.13 4.32
CA VAL A 19 -12.09 -19.26 3.74
C VAL A 19 -12.59 -19.91 2.44
N PRO A 20 -13.90 -20.01 2.16
CA PRO A 20 -14.40 -20.78 1.00
C PRO A 20 -13.83 -20.25 -0.34
N GLY A 21 -13.18 -21.10 -1.14
CA GLY A 21 -12.69 -20.77 -2.49
C GLY A 21 -11.37 -21.47 -2.86
N THR A 22 -11.11 -21.67 -4.17
CA THR A 22 -9.83 -22.18 -4.71
C THR A 22 -8.87 -21.07 -5.16
N ASN A 23 -9.31 -19.81 -5.08
CA ASN A 23 -8.66 -18.64 -5.66
C ASN A 23 -7.88 -17.79 -4.64
N TYR A 24 -7.97 -18.07 -3.33
CA TYR A 24 -7.31 -17.26 -2.29
C TYR A 24 -5.80 -17.10 -2.50
N GLY A 25 -5.10 -18.18 -2.87
CA GLY A 25 -3.68 -18.10 -3.20
C GLY A 25 -3.40 -17.22 -4.43
N GLN A 26 -4.31 -17.24 -5.42
CA GLN A 26 -4.21 -16.40 -6.61
C GLN A 26 -4.47 -14.92 -6.28
N GLU A 27 -5.41 -14.64 -5.37
CA GLU A 27 -5.67 -13.30 -4.88
C GLU A 27 -4.44 -12.72 -4.16
N ILE A 28 -3.77 -13.49 -3.29
CA ILE A 28 -2.52 -13.08 -2.62
C ILE A 28 -1.44 -12.76 -3.64
N VAL A 29 -1.23 -13.65 -4.62
CA VAL A 29 -0.24 -13.43 -5.69
C VAL A 29 -0.60 -12.18 -6.50
N SER A 30 -1.89 -11.94 -6.75
CA SER A 30 -2.34 -10.74 -7.47
C SER A 30 -2.08 -9.45 -6.69
N ILE A 31 -2.25 -9.47 -5.35
CA ILE A 31 -1.95 -8.32 -4.48
C ILE A 31 -0.44 -8.08 -4.47
N HIS A 32 0.37 -9.13 -4.29
CA HIS A 32 1.82 -9.02 -4.31
C HIS A 32 2.33 -8.47 -5.63
N GLN A 33 1.82 -8.97 -6.77
CA GLN A 33 2.19 -8.45 -8.09
C GLN A 33 1.86 -6.97 -8.23
N LYS A 34 0.65 -6.54 -7.81
CA LYS A 34 0.25 -5.13 -7.83
C LYS A 34 1.13 -4.25 -6.94
N VAL A 35 1.53 -4.75 -5.77
CA VAL A 35 2.45 -4.02 -4.87
C VAL A 35 3.84 -3.90 -5.49
N MET A 36 4.34 -4.96 -6.16
CA MET A 36 5.64 -4.94 -6.84
C MET A 36 5.64 -4.03 -8.08
N GLU A 37 4.51 -3.93 -8.77
CA GLU A 37 4.33 -3.10 -9.96
C GLU A 37 3.77 -1.70 -9.66
N PHE A 38 3.55 -1.35 -8.39
CA PHE A 38 3.01 -0.05 -8.02
C PHE A 38 3.96 1.06 -8.45
N LYS A 39 3.56 1.77 -9.52
CA LYS A 39 4.26 2.96 -10.01
C LYS A 39 3.59 4.19 -9.43
N VAL A 40 4.40 5.06 -8.83
CA VAL A 40 3.97 6.41 -8.48
C VAL A 40 3.84 7.19 -9.79
N GLU A 41 2.62 7.40 -10.24
CA GLU A 41 2.35 8.33 -11.35
C GLU A 41 2.53 9.78 -10.86
N PRO A 42 3.14 10.67 -11.66
CA PRO A 42 3.24 12.08 -11.30
C PRO A 42 1.83 12.67 -11.11
N GLY A 43 1.60 13.32 -9.97
CA GLY A 43 0.34 14.00 -9.71
C GLY A 43 0.12 15.18 -10.65
N LYS A 44 -1.16 15.47 -10.91
CA LYS A 44 -1.60 16.36 -11.99
C LYS A 44 -1.26 17.83 -11.77
N ASP A 45 -0.97 18.22 -10.53
CA ASP A 45 -1.00 19.61 -10.06
C ASP A 45 0.33 20.17 -9.56
N TYR A 46 1.39 19.35 -9.50
CA TYR A 46 2.72 19.81 -9.10
C TYR A 46 3.78 19.69 -10.20
N MET A 47 3.39 19.33 -11.43
CA MET A 47 4.28 19.35 -12.59
C MET A 47 4.68 20.80 -12.94
N GLY A 48 5.96 21.10 -12.95
CA GLY A 48 6.49 22.46 -13.12
C GLY A 48 6.43 23.33 -11.87
N HIS A 49 5.95 22.80 -10.74
CA HIS A 49 5.99 23.50 -9.46
C HIS A 49 7.43 23.51 -8.92
N TRP A 50 7.83 24.58 -8.23
CA TRP A 50 9.21 24.69 -7.71
C TRP A 50 9.58 23.53 -6.76
N ALA A 51 8.58 22.96 -6.08
CA ALA A 51 8.73 21.83 -5.18
C ALA A 51 8.51 20.45 -5.84
N GLU A 52 8.35 20.36 -7.17
CA GLU A 52 8.05 19.11 -7.89
C GLU A 52 9.00 17.96 -7.50
N LYS A 53 10.31 18.25 -7.43
CA LYS A 53 11.33 17.26 -7.09
C LYS A 53 11.18 16.72 -5.67
N GLU A 54 10.93 17.62 -4.72
CA GLU A 54 10.78 17.26 -3.32
C GLU A 54 9.45 16.51 -3.07
N ILE A 55 8.37 16.93 -3.74
CA ILE A 55 7.08 16.26 -3.72
C ILE A 55 7.21 14.84 -4.25
N THR A 56 7.86 14.68 -5.41
CA THR A 56 8.10 13.36 -6.01
C THR A 56 8.88 12.45 -5.06
N ARG A 57 9.90 13.00 -4.37
CA ARG A 57 10.70 12.26 -3.41
C ARG A 57 9.90 11.79 -2.21
N VAL A 58 9.11 12.67 -1.57
CA VAL A 58 8.33 12.27 -0.38
C VAL A 58 7.23 11.26 -0.70
N ILE A 59 6.68 11.28 -1.93
CA ILE A 59 5.73 10.28 -2.39
C ILE A 59 6.42 8.94 -2.65
N GLN A 60 7.59 8.95 -3.31
CA GLN A 60 8.39 7.73 -3.53
C GLN A 60 8.87 7.10 -2.22
N GLU A 61 9.19 7.91 -1.22
CA GLU A 61 9.55 7.45 0.12
C GLU A 61 8.32 6.98 0.93
N GLY A 62 7.10 7.14 0.42
CA GLY A 62 5.86 6.75 1.09
C GLY A 62 5.55 7.58 2.33
N LEU A 63 6.13 8.79 2.44
CA LEU A 63 5.89 9.69 3.57
C LEU A 63 4.57 10.45 3.42
N MET A 64 4.25 10.83 2.17
CA MET A 64 3.05 11.57 1.80
C MET A 64 2.36 10.91 0.61
N TYR A 65 1.05 11.12 0.49
CA TYR A 65 0.22 10.62 -0.59
C TYR A 65 -0.69 11.76 -1.08
N GLY A 66 -0.99 11.76 -2.38
CA GLY A 66 -2.06 12.59 -2.94
C GLY A 66 -3.44 12.02 -2.62
N ASP A 67 -4.48 12.65 -3.15
CA ASP A 67 -5.83 12.11 -3.12
C ASP A 67 -6.06 10.99 -4.14
N ASP A 68 -7.24 10.40 -4.11
CA ASP A 68 -7.65 9.31 -5.02
C ASP A 68 -7.78 9.79 -6.48
N ASP A 69 -7.91 11.11 -6.71
CA ASP A 69 -8.03 11.74 -8.02
C ASP A 69 -6.67 12.10 -8.66
N GLY A 70 -5.57 11.92 -7.91
CA GLY A 70 -4.19 12.16 -8.34
C GLY A 70 -3.71 13.60 -8.16
N TYR A 71 -4.29 14.36 -7.23
CA TYR A 71 -3.86 15.69 -6.81
C TYR A 71 -3.07 15.63 -5.50
N PHE A 72 -1.99 16.41 -5.41
CA PHE A 72 -1.17 16.52 -4.19
C PHE A 72 -1.49 17.77 -3.38
N TYR A 73 -1.97 18.83 -4.04
CA TYR A 73 -2.25 20.15 -3.51
C TYR A 73 -1.02 20.82 -2.86
N PRO A 74 0.02 21.15 -3.66
CA PRO A 74 1.30 21.65 -3.13
C PRO A 74 1.19 22.96 -2.32
N ASP A 75 0.20 23.79 -2.63
CA ASP A 75 -0.02 25.08 -1.97
C ASP A 75 -1.03 25.00 -0.81
N ARG A 76 -1.62 23.83 -0.56
CA ARG A 76 -2.59 23.65 0.53
C ARG A 76 -1.86 23.64 1.87
N MET A 77 -2.45 24.30 2.85
CA MET A 77 -1.97 24.23 4.22
C MET A 77 -2.06 22.81 4.77
N LEU A 78 -0.95 22.33 5.32
CA LEU A 78 -0.87 21.03 5.98
C LEU A 78 -1.61 21.07 7.33
N THR A 79 -2.44 20.07 7.59
CA THR A 79 -3.12 19.92 8.88
C THR A 79 -2.18 19.30 9.92
N ARG A 80 -2.47 19.55 11.21
CA ARG A 80 -1.71 18.95 12.33
C ARG A 80 -1.73 17.42 12.31
N ALA A 81 -2.84 16.81 11.88
CA ALA A 81 -2.98 15.37 11.78
C ALA A 81 -2.11 14.79 10.65
N GLU A 82 -2.07 15.44 9.49
CA GLU A 82 -1.20 15.04 8.38
C GLU A 82 0.28 15.17 8.75
N LEU A 83 0.67 16.27 9.41
CA LEU A 83 2.03 16.44 9.91
C LEU A 83 2.43 15.31 10.88
N ALA A 84 1.56 14.99 11.84
CA ALA A 84 1.82 13.89 12.78
C ALA A 84 1.97 12.55 12.05
N ALA A 85 1.12 12.27 11.05
CA ALA A 85 1.22 11.04 10.26
C ALA A 85 2.54 10.95 9.47
N ILE A 86 3.01 12.05 8.90
CA ILE A 86 4.32 12.12 8.22
C ILE A 86 5.44 11.79 9.19
N LEU A 87 5.42 12.40 10.39
CA LEU A 87 6.44 12.15 11.41
C LEU A 87 6.44 10.70 11.90
N CYS A 88 5.27 10.10 12.12
CA CYS A 88 5.19 8.68 12.49
C CYS A 88 5.84 7.79 11.43
N ARG A 89 5.51 7.98 10.14
CA ARG A 89 6.11 7.19 9.04
C ARG A 89 7.61 7.40 8.90
N LEU A 90 8.09 8.61 9.19
CA LEU A 90 9.51 8.93 9.15
C LEU A 90 10.29 8.26 10.28
N LEU A 91 9.69 8.17 11.48
CA LEU A 91 10.32 7.61 12.67
C LEU A 91 10.19 6.07 12.78
N ASP A 92 9.18 5.48 12.16
CA ASP A 92 8.94 4.02 12.15
C ASP A 92 9.83 3.25 11.13
N ARG A 93 10.76 3.93 10.47
CA ARG A 93 11.77 3.32 9.59
C ARG A 93 13.02 2.92 10.36
#